data_AF-A0A3M0JPA0-F1
#
_entry.id   AF-A0A3M0JPA0-F1
#
_cell.length_a   1.000
_cell.length_b   1.000
_cell.length_c   1.000
_cell.angle_alpha   90.00
_cell.angle_beta   90.00
_cell.angle_gamma   90.00
#
_symmetry.space_group_name_H-M   'P 1'
#
loop_
_entity.id
_entity.type
_entity.pdbx_description
1 polymer ?
#
loop_
_entity_poly.entity_id
_entity_poly.type
_entity_poly.pdbx_seq_one_letter_code
_entity_poly.pdbx_strand_id
1 'polypeptide(L)'
;MKIFSESHKTVFVVDHCPYMAESCRQHVEFDMLVKNRTQGIIPLAPISKSLWTCSVESSMEYCRIMYDIFPFKKLVNFIVSDSGAHVLNSWTQEDQNLQEV
;
A
#
# COMPACT_ATOMS: atom_id res chain seq x y z
N MET A 1 -24.06 -7.69 -20.68
CA MET A 1 -22.85 -7.99 -19.88
C MET A 1 -23.02 -7.34 -18.50
N LYS A 2 -23.26 -8.11 -17.43
CA LYS A 2 -23.32 -7.56 -16.04
C LYS A 2 -22.07 -7.88 -15.20
N ILE A 3 -21.27 -8.86 -15.61
CA ILE A 3 -20.09 -9.34 -14.87
C ILE A 3 -18.81 -8.62 -15.33
N PHE A 4 -18.71 -8.29 -16.61
CA PHE A 4 -17.56 -7.60 -17.22
C PHE A 4 -17.81 -6.09 -17.35
N SER A 5 -18.10 -5.45 -16.22
CA SER A 5 -18.05 -3.99 -16.14
C SER A 5 -16.61 -3.52 -15.90
N GLU A 6 -16.41 -2.21 -15.84
CA GLU A 6 -15.11 -1.55 -15.65
C GLU A 6 -14.37 -2.11 -14.43
N SER A 7 -15.10 -2.42 -13.36
CA SER A 7 -14.53 -2.96 -12.13
C SER A 7 -14.16 -4.45 -12.19
N HIS A 8 -14.38 -5.14 -13.31
CA HIS A 8 -13.92 -6.52 -13.45
C HIS A 8 -12.40 -6.62 -13.46
N LYS A 9 -11.72 -5.62 -14.04
CA LYS A 9 -10.26 -5.53 -14.12
C LYS A 9 -9.79 -4.16 -13.68
N THR A 10 -9.11 -4.11 -12.55
CA THR A 10 -8.46 -2.90 -12.04
C THR A 10 -6.96 -3.04 -12.21
N VAL A 11 -6.29 -1.98 -12.64
CA VAL A 11 -4.83 -1.94 -12.73
C VAL A 11 -4.33 -0.81 -11.84
N PHE A 12 -3.52 -1.14 -10.84
CA PHE A 12 -2.73 -0.15 -10.11
C PHE A 12 -1.42 0.08 -10.85
N VAL A 13 -1.06 1.35 -11.03
CA VAL A 13 0.24 1.76 -11.54
C VAL A 13 0.83 2.71 -10.52
N VAL A 14 1.85 2.24 -9.79
CA VAL A 14 2.55 3.03 -8.77
C VAL A 14 3.95 3.30 -9.27
N ASP A 15 4.30 4.57 -9.34
CA ASP A 15 5.65 4.98 -9.71
C ASP A 15 6.64 4.72 -8.56
N HIS A 16 7.85 4.28 -8.93
CA HIS A 16 8.96 3.90 -8.06
C HIS A 16 10.26 4.64 -8.43
N CYS A 17 10.12 5.83 -9.03
CA CYS A 17 11.24 6.73 -9.26
C CYS A 17 11.83 7.27 -7.93
N PRO A 18 13.11 7.72 -7.92
CA PRO A 18 13.79 8.18 -6.70
C PRO A 18 13.06 9.27 -5.89
N TYR A 19 12.28 10.13 -6.54
CA TYR A 19 11.53 11.19 -5.85
C TYR A 19 10.40 10.65 -4.97
N MET A 20 9.92 9.43 -5.21
CA MET A 20 8.89 8.80 -4.37
C MET A 20 9.44 8.43 -2.98
N ALA A 21 10.75 8.49 -2.77
CA ALA A 21 11.37 8.38 -1.44
C ALA A 21 11.20 9.65 -0.59
N GLU A 22 10.69 10.76 -1.14
CA GLU A 22 10.47 11.99 -0.36
C GLU A 22 9.52 11.74 0.81
N SER A 23 9.81 12.38 1.95
CA SER A 23 8.97 12.30 3.13
C SER A 23 7.57 12.89 2.86
N CYS A 24 6.52 12.22 3.34
CA CYS A 24 5.17 12.78 3.34
C CYS A 24 5.00 13.95 4.33
N ARG A 25 6.02 14.21 5.18
CA ARG A 25 6.05 15.27 6.20
C ARG A 25 4.91 15.17 7.23
N GLN A 26 4.27 14.01 7.31
CA GLN A 26 3.33 13.68 8.36
C GLN A 26 4.05 12.85 9.43
N HIS A 27 4.05 13.34 10.66
CA HIS A 27 4.70 12.66 11.78
C HIS A 27 3.91 11.44 12.24
N VAL A 28 4.63 10.36 12.52
CA VAL A 28 4.14 9.15 13.16
C VAL A 28 4.85 9.04 14.51
N GLU A 29 4.06 9.20 15.57
CA GLU A 29 4.49 8.94 16.94
C GLU A 29 4.43 7.43 17.19
N PHE A 30 5.58 6.80 17.40
CA PHE A 30 5.69 5.37 17.67
C PHE A 30 6.28 5.07 19.05
N ASP A 31 6.85 6.08 19.72
CA ASP A 31 7.28 5.98 21.09
C ASP A 31 6.09 6.21 22.04
N MET A 32 5.61 5.12 22.64
CA MET A 32 4.43 5.12 23.52
C MET A 32 4.75 5.51 24.97
N LEU A 33 6.01 5.79 25.30
CA LEU A 33 6.49 6.09 26.67
C LEU A 33 6.05 7.47 27.20
N VAL A 34 5.19 8.20 26.47
CA VAL A 34 4.76 9.56 26.82
C VAL A 34 3.75 9.57 27.98
N LYS A 35 3.01 8.47 28.22
CA LYS A 35 1.85 8.48 29.14
C LYS A 35 2.15 8.24 30.63
N ASN A 36 3.29 7.65 31.01
CA ASN A 36 3.62 7.30 32.41
C ASN A 36 5.10 7.60 32.77
N ARG A 37 5.52 8.87 32.77
CA ARG A 37 6.94 9.19 33.03
C ARG A 37 7.32 9.16 34.51
N THR A 38 8.23 8.24 34.84
CA THR A 38 9.33 8.49 35.79
C THR A 38 10.22 9.61 35.21
N GLN A 39 10.64 10.57 36.03
CA GLN A 39 11.49 11.70 35.59
C GLN A 39 12.81 11.19 34.99
N GLY A 40 13.23 11.71 33.82
CA GLY A 40 14.58 11.50 33.27
C GLY A 40 14.71 10.79 31.91
N ILE A 41 13.63 10.36 31.26
CA ILE A 41 13.68 9.66 29.95
C ILE A 41 13.37 10.63 28.80
N ILE A 42 14.24 10.67 27.78
CA ILE A 42 14.08 11.46 26.55
C ILE A 42 13.31 10.60 25.52
N PRO A 43 12.19 11.10 24.94
CA PRO A 43 11.43 10.37 23.94
C PRO A 43 12.19 10.28 22.61
N LEU A 44 11.89 9.24 21.82
CA LEU A 44 12.39 9.16 20.44
C LEU A 44 11.74 10.23 19.56
N ALA A 45 12.52 10.73 18.59
CA ALA A 45 12.00 11.65 17.59
C ALA A 45 10.96 10.96 16.69
N PRO A 46 9.86 11.63 16.32
CA PRO A 46 8.88 11.06 15.41
C PRO A 46 9.48 10.82 14.03
N ILE A 47 8.97 9.83 13.33
CA ILE A 47 9.36 9.51 11.96
C ILE A 47 8.27 9.92 10.98
N SER A 48 8.59 9.93 9.69
CA SER A 48 7.63 10.11 8.61
C SER A 48 7.86 9.05 7.55
N LYS A 49 6.77 8.63 6.91
CA LYS A 49 6.81 7.70 5.77
C LYS A 49 7.24 8.43 4.50
N SER A 50 7.66 7.70 3.48
CA SER A 50 7.83 8.25 2.14
C SER A 50 6.50 8.29 1.37
N LEU A 51 6.44 9.06 0.29
CA LEU A 51 5.30 9.08 -0.63
C LEU A 51 5.03 7.69 -1.24
N TRP A 52 6.10 6.94 -1.54
CA TRP A 52 6.02 5.54 -1.96
C TRP A 52 5.30 4.69 -0.91
N THR A 53 5.77 4.72 0.34
CA THR A 53 5.18 3.92 1.42
C THR A 53 3.70 4.28 1.61
N CYS A 54 3.34 5.56 1.60
CA CYS A 54 1.94 5.98 1.71
C CYS A 54 1.07 5.48 0.55
N SER A 55 1.60 5.49 -0.68
CA SER A 55 0.90 5.03 -1.88
C SER A 55 0.64 3.52 -1.81
N VAL A 56 1.67 2.74 -1.48
CA VAL A 56 1.57 1.27 -1.35
C VAL A 56 0.61 0.89 -0.22
N GLU A 57 0.73 1.49 0.97
CA GLU A 57 -0.19 1.20 2.08
C GLU A 57 -1.66 1.44 1.71
N SER A 58 -1.94 2.56 1.04
CA SER A 58 -3.30 2.91 0.64
C SER A 58 -3.86 1.95 -0.41
N SER A 59 -3.05 1.57 -1.41
CA SER A 59 -3.47 0.62 -2.44
C SER A 59 -3.64 -0.81 -1.90
N MET A 60 -2.79 -1.23 -0.96
CA MET A 60 -2.90 -2.55 -0.36
C MET A 60 -4.14 -2.67 0.54
N GLU A 61 -4.47 -1.61 1.29
CA GLU A 61 -5.71 -1.58 2.07
C GLU A 61 -6.96 -1.58 1.17
N TYR A 62 -6.90 -0.91 0.01
CA TYR A 62 -7.95 -1.00 -1.01
C TYR A 62 -8.13 -2.45 -1.50
N CYS A 63 -7.04 -3.14 -1.83
CA CYS A 63 -7.09 -4.54 -2.25
C CYS A 63 -7.61 -5.46 -1.13
N ARG A 64 -7.23 -5.23 0.13
CA ARG A 64 -7.75 -5.97 1.29
C ARG A 64 -9.27 -5.90 1.36
N ILE A 65 -9.81 -4.68 1.36
CA ILE A 65 -11.25 -4.47 1.41
C ILE A 65 -11.93 -5.09 0.19
N MET A 66 -11.33 -4.94 -1.00
CA MET A 66 -11.89 -5.52 -2.22
C MET A 66 -11.95 -7.04 -2.16
N TYR A 67 -10.87 -7.72 -1.77
CA TYR A 67 -10.81 -9.18 -1.72
C TYR A 67 -11.72 -9.76 -0.61
N ASP A 68 -11.86 -9.06 0.51
CA ASP A 68 -12.80 -9.44 1.58
C ASP A 68 -14.27 -9.42 1.09
N ILE A 69 -14.65 -8.42 0.29
CA ILE A 69 -16.02 -8.25 -0.22
C ILE A 69 -16.27 -9.07 -1.50
N PHE A 70 -15.27 -9.13 -2.37
CA PHE A 70 -15.32 -9.74 -3.70
C PHE A 70 -14.21 -10.78 -3.86
N PRO A 71 -14.36 -11.97 -3.26
CA PRO A 71 -13.34 -13.02 -3.33
C PRO A 71 -13.12 -13.57 -4.74
N PHE A 72 -14.01 -13.28 -5.69
CA PHE A 72 -13.91 -13.73 -7.08
C PHE A 72 -14.36 -12.65 -8.07
N LYS A 73 -13.88 -12.74 -9.32
CA LYS A 73 -14.34 -11.95 -10.48
C LYS A 73 -14.05 -10.45 -10.41
N LYS A 74 -13.40 -9.97 -9.36
CA LYS A 74 -12.80 -8.64 -9.26
C LYS A 74 -11.30 -8.84 -9.19
N LEU A 75 -10.65 -8.61 -10.32
CA LEU A 75 -9.24 -8.91 -10.47
C LEU A 75 -8.45 -7.59 -10.46
N VAL A 76 -7.31 -7.63 -9.81
CA VAL A 76 -6.36 -6.53 -9.70
C VAL A 76 -5.04 -6.95 -10.30
N ASN A 77 -4.44 -6.06 -11.08
CA ASN A 77 -3.06 -6.17 -11.53
C ASN A 77 -2.25 -5.02 -10.94
N PHE A 78 -1.15 -5.33 -10.26
CA PHE A 78 -0.31 -4.34 -9.61
C PHE A 78 0.96 -4.14 -10.42
N ILE A 79 1.16 -2.90 -10.88
CA ILE A 79 2.31 -2.52 -11.70
C ILE A 79 3.12 -1.48 -10.95
N VAL A 80 4.41 -1.75 -10.78
CA VAL A 80 5.38 -0.80 -10.29
C VAL A 80 6.18 -0.27 -11.47
N SER A 81 6.28 1.04 -11.62
CA SER A 81 6.94 1.68 -12.75
C SER A 81 8.18 2.44 -12.30
N ASP A 82 9.34 2.14 -12.87
CA ASP A 82 10.57 2.92 -12.71
C ASP A 82 11.20 3.20 -14.08
N SER A 83 12.45 2.79 -14.30
CA SER A 83 13.06 2.64 -15.63
C SER A 83 12.31 1.67 -16.57
N GLY A 84 11.47 0.80 -16.01
CA GLY A 84 10.57 -0.09 -16.73
C GLY A 84 9.29 -0.37 -15.95
N ALA A 85 8.37 -1.14 -16.56
CA ALA A 85 7.16 -1.60 -15.90
C ALA A 85 7.36 -3.01 -15.34
N HIS A 86 7.06 -3.18 -14.06
CA HIS A 86 7.16 -4.45 -13.33
C HIS A 86 5.76 -4.88 -12.90
N VAL A 87 5.26 -5.93 -13.53
CA VAL A 87 3.95 -6.52 -13.21
C VAL A 87 4.14 -7.55 -12.09
N LEU A 88 3.52 -7.32 -10.92
CA LEU A 88 3.75 -8.13 -9.72
C LEU A 88 2.89 -9.40 -9.66
N ASN A 89 1.72 -9.38 -10.31
CA ASN A 89 0.77 -10.50 -10.27
C ASN A 89 0.04 -10.62 -11.62
N SER A 90 -0.70 -11.70 -11.86
CA SER A 90 -1.44 -11.90 -13.12
C SER A 90 -2.96 -11.74 -12.94
N TRP A 91 -3.73 -12.15 -13.97
CA TRP A 91 -5.20 -12.15 -13.94
C TRP A 91 -5.78 -13.48 -13.44
N THR A 92 -4.96 -14.43 -13.00
CA THR A 92 -5.43 -15.65 -12.35
C THR A 92 -6.02 -15.32 -10.99
N GLN A 93 -6.96 -16.14 -10.52
CA GLN A 93 -7.62 -15.92 -9.23
C GLN A 93 -6.69 -16.27 -8.07
N GLU A 94 -5.78 -17.22 -8.29
CA GLU A 94 -4.72 -17.62 -7.37
C GLU A 94 -3.80 -16.44 -7.03
N ASP A 95 -3.50 -15.59 -8.01
CA ASP A 95 -2.63 -14.41 -7.86
C ASP A 95 -3.35 -13.20 -7.18
N GLN A 96 -4.61 -13.36 -6.74
CA GLN A 96 -5.39 -12.31 -6.06
C GLN A 96 -5.21 -12.41 -4.54
N ASN A 97 -3.96 -12.34 -4.09
CA ASN A 97 -3.57 -12.53 -2.70
C ASN A 97 -2.61 -11.42 -2.22
N LEU A 98 -2.85 -10.87 -1.03
CA LEU A 98 -1.99 -9.83 -0.46
C LEU A 98 -0.64 -10.33 0.07
N GLN A 99 -0.50 -11.64 0.33
CA GLN A 99 0.73 -12.20 0.86
C GLN A 99 1.83 -12.32 -0.20
N GLU A 100 1.43 -12.37 -1.48
CA GLU A 100 2.31 -12.60 -2.63
C GLU A 100 2.52 -11.32 -3.47
N VAL A 101 1.80 -10.24 -3.14
CA VAL A 101 1.89 -8.91 -3.78
C VAL A 101 2.81 -7.99 -2.98
#